data_AF-A0A952BNE8-F1
#
_entry.id   AF-A0A952BNE8-F1
#
_cell.length_a   1.000
_cell.length_b   1.000
_cell.length_c   1.000
_cell.angle_alpha   90.00
_cell.angle_beta   90.00
_cell.angle_gamma   90.00
#
_symmetry.space_group_name_H-M   'P 1'
#
loop_
_entity.id
_entity.type
_entity.pdbx_description
1 polymer ?
#
loop_
_entity_poly.entity_id
_entity_poly.type
_entity_poly.pdbx_seq_one_letter_code
_entity_poly.pdbx_strand_id
1 'polypeptide(L)'
;MMDPYLNIHAGAHVLRHYLDRADGNVKLALLMYNRGEGAVSRDILQGRDPSNGFARKVLFGHEYGTKSRTTVSSATNGSSRLALAP
;
A
#
# COMPACT_ATOMS: atom_id res chain seq x y z
N MET A 1 19.89 15.23 1.34
CA MET A 1 20.37 15.92 2.56
C MET A 1 20.90 14.85 3.50
N MET A 2 22.10 15.01 4.08
CA MET A 2 22.80 13.91 4.77
C MET A 2 22.76 14.00 6.30
N ASP A 3 22.26 15.10 6.86
CA ASP A 3 22.06 15.25 8.31
C ASP A 3 20.83 14.45 8.76
N PRO A 4 20.99 13.41 9.60
CA PRO A 4 19.87 12.63 10.10
C PRO A 4 18.86 13.46 10.89
N TYR A 5 19.31 14.43 11.68
CA TYR A 5 18.43 15.24 12.51
C TYR A 5 17.47 16.06 11.66
N LEU A 6 18.03 16.81 10.70
CA LEU A 6 17.23 17.62 9.80
C LEU A 6 16.39 16.76 8.85
N ASN A 7 16.85 15.56 8.47
CA ASN A 7 16.05 14.64 7.65
C ASN A 7 14.78 14.19 8.37
N ILE A 8 14.88 13.84 9.66
CA ILE A 8 13.72 13.44 10.46
C ILE A 8 12.77 14.63 10.66
N HIS A 9 13.29 15.82 10.96
CA HIS A 9 12.47 17.02 11.12
C HIS A 9 11.74 17.39 9.83
N ALA A 10 12.45 17.44 8.71
CA ALA A 10 11.85 17.73 7.40
C ALA A 10 10.82 16.66 7.02
N GLY A 11 11.15 15.38 7.20
CA GLY A 11 10.23 14.27 6.95
C GLY A 11 8.95 14.35 7.79
N ALA A 12 9.08 14.63 9.09
CA ALA A 12 7.93 14.80 9.99
C ALA A 12 7.06 16.00 9.58
N HIS A 13 7.67 17.12 9.17
CA HIS A 13 6.95 18.29 8.70
C HIS A 13 6.15 18.00 7.41
N VAL A 14 6.76 17.31 6.44
CA VAL A 14 6.07 16.89 5.21
C VAL A 14 4.96 15.88 5.51
N LEU A 15 5.18 14.94 6.43
CA LEU A 15 4.12 14.01 6.85
C LEU A 15 2.95 14.74 7.51
N ARG A 16 3.22 15.74 8.36
CA ARG A 16 2.18 16.57 8.97
C ARG A 16 1.36 17.30 7.92
N HIS A 17 2.02 17.89 6.94
CA HIS A 17 1.34 18.54 5.81
C HIS A 17 0.35 17.59 5.12
N TYR A 18 0.75 16.36 4.81
CA TYR A 18 -0.15 15.40 4.18
C TYR A 18 -1.23 14.84 5.10
N LEU A 19 -0.99 14.78 6.41
CA LEU A 19 -2.04 14.44 7.38
C LEU A 19 -3.15 15.48 7.39
N ASP A 20 -2.79 16.77 7.39
CA ASP A 20 -3.77 17.86 7.35
C ASP A 20 -4.55 17.84 6.02
N ARG A 21 -3.90 17.57 4.89
CA ARG A 21 -4.57 17.45 3.57
C ARG A 21 -5.42 16.19 3.42
N ALA A 22 -5.10 15.13 4.14
CA ALA A 22 -5.85 13.88 4.14
C ALA A 22 -6.95 13.84 5.21
N ASP A 23 -7.28 14.97 5.86
CA ASP A 23 -8.25 15.06 6.96
C ASP A 23 -7.98 14.02 8.06
N GLY A 24 -6.70 13.90 8.45
CA GLY A 24 -6.25 12.94 9.47
C GLY A 24 -6.18 11.48 9.01
N ASN A 25 -6.55 11.15 7.77
CA ASN A 25 -6.45 9.78 7.26
C ASN A 25 -4.99 9.37 7.03
N VAL A 26 -4.43 8.66 8.00
CA VAL A 26 -3.02 8.22 8.01
C VAL A 26 -2.65 7.40 6.78
N LYS A 27 -3.53 6.50 6.31
CA LYS A 27 -3.24 5.66 5.13
C LYS A 27 -3.13 6.51 3.87
N LEU A 28 -4.04 7.45 3.69
CA LEU A 28 -4.04 8.37 2.55
C LEU A 28 -2.84 9.32 2.61
N ALA A 29 -2.52 9.87 3.79
CA ALA A 29 -1.34 10.71 3.99
C ALA A 29 -0.03 9.97 3.65
N LEU A 30 0.10 8.70 4.03
CA LEU A 30 1.27 7.88 3.68
C LEU A 30 1.35 7.59 2.17
N LEU A 31 0.22 7.44 1.48
CA LEU A 31 0.20 7.33 0.01
C LEU A 31 0.65 8.65 -0.65
N MET A 32 0.15 9.80 -0.17
CA MET A 32 0.54 11.11 -0.68
C MET A 32 2.02 11.42 -0.41
N TYR A 33 2.54 11.05 0.77
CA TYR A 33 3.95 11.19 1.11
C TYR A 33 4.86 10.40 0.16
N ASN A 34 4.47 9.17 -0.20
CA ASN A 34 5.29 8.30 -1.04
C ASN A 34 5.15 8.58 -2.53
N ARG A 35 3.93 8.87 -3.01
CA ARG A 35 3.61 8.99 -4.45
C ARG A 35 3.42 10.43 -4.91
N GLY A 36 3.30 11.37 -3.98
CA GLY A 36 2.84 12.73 -4.23
C GLY A 36 1.31 12.82 -4.29
N GLU A 37 0.77 13.91 -3.75
CA GLU A 37 -0.67 14.20 -3.75
C GLU A 37 -1.27 14.18 -5.15
N GLY A 38 -0.61 14.81 -6.14
CA GLY A 38 -1.16 14.89 -7.50
C GLY A 38 -1.40 13.52 -8.14
N ALA A 39 -0.53 12.53 -7.90
CA ALA A 39 -0.72 11.18 -8.42
C ALA A 39 -1.87 10.45 -7.70
N VAL A 40 -1.93 10.57 -6.38
CA VAL A 40 -2.99 9.96 -5.55
C VAL A 40 -4.35 10.54 -5.89
N SER A 41 -4.47 11.87 -5.93
CA SER A 41 -5.71 12.57 -6.26
C SER A 41 -6.18 12.25 -7.67
N ARG A 42 -5.26 12.15 -8.65
CA ARG A 42 -5.61 11.74 -10.01
C ARG A 42 -6.24 10.33 -10.05
N ASP A 43 -5.68 9.37 -9.31
CA ASP A 43 -6.24 8.02 -9.25
C ASP A 43 -7.63 8.03 -8.62
N ILE A 44 -7.80 8.72 -7.48
CA ILE A 44 -9.08 8.83 -6.77
C ILE A 44 -10.15 9.48 -7.66
N LEU A 45 -9.83 10.60 -8.31
CA LEU A 45 -10.75 11.31 -9.21
C LEU A 45 -11.19 10.46 -10.40
N GLN A 46 -10.36 9.50 -10.81
CA GLN A 46 -10.66 8.55 -11.89
C GLN A 46 -11.28 7.25 -11.38
N GLY A 47 -11.66 7.18 -10.10
CA GLY A 47 -12.27 6.00 -9.48
C GLY A 47 -11.32 4.80 -9.33
N ARG A 48 -10.00 5.02 -9.40
CA ARG A 48 -8.99 3.97 -9.23
C ARG A 48 -8.48 3.94 -7.80
N ASP A 49 -8.09 2.74 -7.35
CA ASP A 49 -7.42 2.58 -6.06
C ASP A 49 -5.97 3.14 -6.14
N PRO A 50 -5.62 4.15 -5.32
CA PRO A 50 -4.27 4.69 -5.27
C PRO A 50 -3.28 3.81 -4.46
N SER A 51 -3.73 2.69 -3.90
CA SER A 51 -2.90 1.87 -3.01
C SER A 51 -1.79 1.10 -3.76
N ASN A 52 -0.55 1.23 -3.29
CA ASN A 52 0.62 0.47 -3.79
C ASN A 52 1.25 -0.45 -2.72
N GLY A 53 0.55 -0.65 -1.59
CA GLY A 53 1.04 -1.42 -0.45
C GLY A 53 2.01 -0.69 0.47
N PHE A 54 2.45 0.54 0.15
CA PHE A 54 3.38 1.31 1.00
C PHE A 54 2.81 1.58 2.39
N ALA A 55 1.58 2.10 2.49
CA ALA A 55 0.93 2.37 3.77
C ALA A 55 0.82 1.12 4.65
N ARG A 56 0.55 -0.05 4.04
CA ARG A 56 0.53 -1.33 4.74
C ARG A 56 1.91 -1.68 5.31
N LYS A 57 2.97 -1.55 4.51
CA LYS A 57 4.35 -1.82 4.94
C LYS A 57 4.78 -0.92 6.10
N VAL A 58 4.43 0.36 6.06
CA VAL A 58 4.80 1.32 7.12
C VAL A 58 4.02 1.05 8.41
N LEU A 59 2.71 0.79 8.32
CA LEU A 59 1.86 0.65 9.51
C LEU A 59 1.99 -0.70 10.21
N PHE A 60 2.29 -1.76 9.46
CA PHE A 60 2.27 -3.13 9.99
C PHE A 60 3.61 -3.86 9.82
N GLY A 61 4.62 -3.23 9.23
CA GLY A 61 5.91 -3.88 8.99
C GLY A 61 5.84 -5.06 8.01
N HIS A 62 6.97 -5.78 7.88
CA HIS A 62 7.11 -6.91 6.96
C HIS A 62 6.40 -8.19 7.44
N GLU A 63 6.27 -8.38 8.77
CA GLU A 63 5.73 -9.61 9.36
C GLU A 63 4.24 -9.83 9.12
N TYR A 64 3.48 -8.76 8.89
CA TYR A 64 2.05 -8.87 8.56
C TYR A 64 1.78 -9.22 7.09
N GLY A 65 2.77 -9.08 6.19
CA GLY A 65 2.63 -9.47 4.78
C GLY A 65 2.85 -10.96 4.53
N THR A 66 3.61 -11.63 5.40
CA THR A 66 3.96 -13.05 5.24
C THR A 66 2.83 -13.99 5.69
N LYS A 67 2.10 -13.65 6.76
CA LYS A 67 0.99 -14.47 7.27
C LYS A 67 -0.23 -14.55 6.34
N SER A 68 -0.44 -13.55 5.47
CA SER A 68 -1.56 -13.57 4.50
C SER A 68 -1.28 -14.40 3.24
N ARG A 69 -0.04 -14.84 2.99
CA ARG A 69 0.31 -15.63 1.80
C ARG A 69 0.07 -17.13 1.97
N THR A 70 -0.09 -17.61 3.20
CA THR A 70 -0.24 -19.05 3.49
C THR A 70 -1.67 -19.57 3.35
N THR A 71 -2.69 -18.70 3.36
CA THR A 71 -4.11 -19.14 3.33
C THR A 71 -4.74 -19.17 1.93
N VAL A 72 -4.05 -18.70 0.88
CA VAL A 72 -4.61 -18.63 -0.49
C VAL A 72 -4.09 -19.75 -1.42
N SER A 73 -3.08 -20.54 -1.00
CA SER A 73 -2.50 -21.60 -1.84
C SER A 73 -3.17 -22.98 -1.72
N SER A 74 -4.21 -23.17 -0.92
CA SER A 74 -4.84 -24.49 -0.70
C SER A 74 -6.17 -24.71 -1.43
N ALA A 75 -6.62 -23.79 -2.29
CA ALA A 75 -7.88 -23.91 -3.02
C ALA A 75 -7.71 -24.05 -4.54
N THR A 76 -6.87 -24.98 -5.00
CA THR A 76 -6.98 -25.51 -6.37
C THR A 76 -6.66 -26.99 -6.40
N ASN A 77 -7.67 -27.83 -6.18
CA ASN A 77 -7.60 -29.23 -6.55
C ASN A 77 -8.97 -29.72 -7.04
N GLY A 78 -9.01 -30.19 -8.29
CA GLY A 78 -10.00 -31.15 -8.76
C GLY A 78 -11.04 -30.64 -9.76
N SER A 79 -10.74 -30.70 -11.07
CA SER A 79 -11.56 -31.45 -12.05
C SER A 79 -10.96 -31.37 -13.46
N SER A 80 -10.17 -32.38 -13.81
CA SER A 80 -9.85 -32.71 -15.21
C SER A 80 -10.15 -34.19 -15.39
N ARG A 81 -11.40 -34.53 -15.69
CA ARG A 81 -11.77 -35.82 -16.27
C ARG A 81 -12.32 -35.54 -17.66
N LEU A 82 -11.49 -35.72 -18.68
CA LEU A 82 -11.96 -36.07 -20.02
C LEU A 82 -11.16 -37.32 -20.42
N ALA A 83 -11.76 -38.48 -20.16
CA ALA A 83 -11.32 -39.71 -20.78
C ALA A 83 -11.87 -39.71 -22.21
N LEU A 84 -10.99 -39.66 -23.20
CA LEU A 84 -11.30 -39.98 -24.59
C LEU A 84 -10.80 -41.41 -24.82
N ALA A 85 -11.72 -42.36 -24.94
CA ALA A 85 -11.44 -43.70 -25.43
C ALA A 85 -11.98 -43.84 -26.86
N PRO A 86 -11.26 -44.52 -27.78
CA PRO A 86 -11.91 -45.21 -28.90
C PRO A 86 -12.55 -46.53 -28.45
#